data_AF-A0A6T1ZIL1-F1
#
_entry.id   AF-A0A6T1ZIL1-F1
#
_cell.length_a   1.000
_cell.length_b   1.000
_cell.length_c   1.000
_cell.angle_alpha   90.00
_cell.angle_beta   90.00
_cell.angle_gamma   90.00
#
_symmetry.space_group_name_H-M   'P 1'
#
loop_
_entity.id
_entity.type
_entity.pdbx_description
1 polymer ?
#
loop_
_entity_poly.entity_id
_entity_poly.type
_entity_poly.pdbx_seq_one_letter_code
_entity_poly.pdbx_strand_id
1 'polypeptide(L)'
;LAELKNAPALHTLTLNLADNNVGDSGVQALAELKNAAALHILHLNLCYNKVGDSGVQALAELKNAPALHTLTLNLADNNVGDSGVQALAELKNAAALHTLTLNIAHKQCG
;
A
#
# COMPACT_ATOMS: atom_id res chain seq x y z
N LEU A 1 12.71 -2.49 5.43
CA LEU A 1 11.72 -3.09 4.52
C LEU A 1 12.10 -4.50 4.07
N ALA A 2 13.29 -4.70 3.50
CA ALA A 2 13.74 -6.01 3.01
C ALA A 2 13.69 -7.14 4.05
N GLU A 3 13.87 -6.85 5.34
CA GLU A 3 13.76 -7.86 6.41
C GLU A 3 12.33 -8.07 6.90
N LEU A 4 11.47 -7.05 6.81
CA LEU A 4 10.09 -7.13 7.31
C LEU A 4 9.27 -8.18 6.55
N LYS A 5 9.53 -8.38 5.26
CA LYS A 5 8.88 -9.43 4.47
C LYS A 5 9.26 -10.85 4.92
N ASN A 6 10.35 -11.01 5.66
CA ASN A 6 10.80 -12.32 6.15
C ASN A 6 10.48 -12.54 7.64
N ALA A 7 9.86 -11.56 8.31
CA ALA A 7 9.59 -11.65 9.74
C ALA A 7 8.46 -12.67 10.01
N PRO A 8 8.75 -13.83 10.63
CA PRO A 8 7.80 -14.94 10.71
C PRO A 8 6.63 -14.70 11.68
N ALA A 9 6.74 -13.69 12.56
CA ALA A 9 5.74 -13.35 13.56
C ALA A 9 5.11 -11.96 13.34
N LEU A 10 5.41 -11.29 12.22
CA LEU A 10 4.88 -9.96 11.93
C LEU A 10 3.50 -10.06 11.30
N HIS A 11 2.47 -10.14 12.14
CA HIS A 11 1.08 -10.26 11.71
C HIS A 11 0.43 -8.92 11.36
N THR A 12 0.95 -7.83 11.91
CA THR A 12 0.40 -6.50 11.71
C THR A 12 1.54 -5.51 11.54
N LEU A 13 1.42 -4.64 10.54
CA LEU A 13 2.34 -3.56 10.30
C LEU A 13 1.53 -2.28 10.05
N THR A 14 1.82 -1.25 10.83
CA THR A 14 1.27 0.09 10.62
C THR A 14 2.44 1.04 10.41
N LEU A 15 2.46 1.71 9.27
CA LEU A 15 3.45 2.72 8.92
C LEU A 15 2.75 4.04 8.65
N ASN A 16 3.07 5.05 9.46
CA ASN A 16 2.72 6.42 9.17
C ASN A 16 3.91 7.11 8.51
N LEU A 17 3.79 7.35 7.20
CA LEU A 17 4.80 7.97 6.36
C LEU A 17 4.27 9.27 5.74
N ALA A 18 3.20 9.85 6.26
CA ALA A 18 2.65 11.09 5.71
C ALA A 18 3.70 12.21 5.69
N ASP A 19 3.78 12.98 4.60
CA ASP A 19 4.73 14.08 4.42
C ASP A 19 6.21 13.69 4.64
N ASN A 20 6.65 12.59 4.00
CA ASN A 20 8.03 12.11 4.09
C ASN A 20 8.75 12.04 2.74
N ASN A 21 8.18 12.60 1.67
CA ASN A 21 8.74 12.57 0.32
C ASN A 21 9.12 11.14 -0.13
N VAL A 22 8.28 10.15 0.19
CA VAL A 22 8.52 8.72 -0.11
C VAL A 22 8.64 8.49 -1.63
N GLY A 23 7.79 9.14 -2.43
CA GLY A 23 7.76 9.01 -3.89
C GLY A 23 7.49 7.58 -4.38
N ASP A 24 7.56 7.39 -5.70
CA ASP A 24 7.29 6.08 -6.32
C ASP A 24 8.30 5.01 -5.92
N SER A 25 9.58 5.35 -5.80
CA SER A 25 10.63 4.39 -5.45
C SER A 25 10.47 3.86 -4.03
N GLY A 26 10.10 4.72 -3.06
CA GLY A 26 9.82 4.30 -1.70
C GLY A 26 8.58 3.40 -1.62
N VAL A 27 7.55 3.72 -2.42
CA VAL A 27 6.34 2.89 -2.52
C VAL A 27 6.61 1.54 -3.18
N GLN A 28 7.45 1.47 -4.21
CA GLN A 28 7.90 0.20 -4.80
C GLN A 28 8.60 -0.68 -3.77
N ALA A 29 9.42 -0.10 -2.88
CA ALA A 29 10.04 -0.86 -1.79
C ALA A 29 9.01 -1.36 -0.76
N LEU A 30 7.91 -0.62 -0.53
CA LEU A 30 6.78 -1.05 0.33
C LEU A 30 6.00 -2.21 -0.30
N ALA A 31 5.84 -2.21 -1.63
CA ALA A 31 5.13 -3.27 -2.36
C ALA A 31 5.76 -4.67 -2.19
N GLU A 32 7.04 -4.76 -1.83
CA GLU A 32 7.72 -6.01 -1.50
C GLU A 32 7.11 -6.77 -0.31
N LEU A 33 6.28 -6.09 0.50
CA LEU A 33 5.46 -6.73 1.54
C LEU A 33 4.46 -7.74 0.97
N LYS A 34 4.24 -7.79 -0.36
CA LYS A 34 3.52 -8.89 -1.02
C LYS A 34 4.14 -10.26 -0.77
N ASN A 35 5.42 -10.30 -0.41
CA ASN A 35 6.12 -11.55 -0.09
C ASN A 35 6.06 -11.91 1.41
N ALA A 36 5.39 -11.11 2.25
CA ALA A 36 5.31 -11.34 3.68
C ALA A 36 4.31 -12.45 4.02
N ALA A 37 4.83 -13.64 4.34
CA ALA A 37 4.02 -14.84 4.53
C ALA A 37 3.07 -14.80 5.73
N ALA A 38 3.41 -14.04 6.78
CA ALA A 38 2.64 -13.96 8.03
C ALA A 38 1.85 -12.65 8.18
N LEU A 39 1.95 -11.72 7.23
CA LEU A 39 1.37 -10.38 7.38
C LEU A 39 -0.13 -10.39 7.05
N HIS A 40 -0.96 -10.21 8.09
CA HIS A 40 -2.42 -10.23 7.96
C HIS A 40 -3.02 -8.83 7.81
N ILE A 41 -2.41 -7.82 8.43
CA ILE A 41 -2.94 -6.47 8.49
C ILE A 41 -1.83 -5.50 8.10
N LEU A 42 -2.10 -4.67 7.09
CA LEU A 42 -1.20 -3.62 6.65
C LEU A 42 -1.93 -2.28 6.60
N HIS A 43 -1.45 -1.32 7.38
CA HIS A 43 -1.89 0.06 7.33
C HIS A 43 -0.75 0.94 6.84
N LEU A 44 -0.92 1.59 5.69
CA LEU A 44 0.03 2.55 5.15
C LEU A 44 -0.63 3.92 5.04
N ASN A 45 -0.13 4.87 5.82
CA ASN A 45 -0.42 6.28 5.59
C ASN A 45 0.69 6.89 4.74
N LEU A 46 0.40 7.09 3.46
CA LEU A 46 1.27 7.68 2.44
C LEU A 46 0.77 9.08 2.02
N CYS A 47 -0.05 9.74 2.83
CA CYS A 47 -0.57 11.06 2.50
C CYS A 47 0.55 12.06 2.18
N TYR A 48 0.37 12.90 1.15
CA TYR A 48 1.33 13.95 0.79
C TYR A 48 2.76 13.42 0.56
N ASN A 49 2.94 12.46 -0.35
CA ASN A 49 4.25 11.83 -0.60
C ASN A 49 4.72 11.86 -2.06
N LYS A 50 4.03 12.61 -2.93
CA LYS A 50 4.34 12.71 -4.37
C LYS A 50 4.36 11.34 -5.07
N VAL A 51 3.50 10.43 -4.62
CA VAL A 51 3.31 9.11 -5.24
C VAL A 51 2.49 9.30 -6.52
N GLY A 52 3.01 8.83 -7.64
CA GLY A 52 2.32 8.80 -8.92
C GLY A 52 1.79 7.41 -9.27
N ASP A 53 1.28 7.28 -10.49
CA ASP A 53 0.69 6.02 -10.99
C ASP A 53 1.65 4.83 -10.92
N SER A 54 2.94 5.04 -11.18
CA SER A 54 3.94 3.97 -11.11
C SER A 54 4.13 3.43 -9.68
N GLY A 55 4.05 4.29 -8.67
CA GLY A 55 4.09 3.88 -7.27
C GLY A 55 2.86 3.06 -6.88
N VAL A 56 1.64 3.54 -7.19
CA VAL A 56 0.42 2.79 -6.86
C VAL A 56 0.24 1.52 -7.67
N GLN A 57 0.72 1.45 -8.91
CA GLN A 57 0.79 0.19 -9.67
C GLN A 57 1.63 -0.85 -8.93
N ALA A 58 2.74 -0.46 -8.31
CA ALA A 58 3.50 -1.37 -7.47
C ALA A 58 2.69 -1.80 -6.23
N LEU A 59 1.97 -0.90 -5.55
CA LEU A 59 1.11 -1.28 -4.42
C LEU A 59 -0.01 -2.24 -4.80
N ALA A 60 -0.53 -2.17 -6.03
CA ALA A 60 -1.55 -3.10 -6.50
C ALA A 60 -1.06 -4.56 -6.51
N GLU A 61 0.25 -4.79 -6.56
CA GLU A 61 0.86 -6.12 -6.44
C GLU A 61 0.68 -6.76 -5.05
N LEU A 62 0.26 -5.99 -4.03
CA LEU A 62 -0.14 -6.53 -2.74
C LEU A 62 -1.34 -7.49 -2.84
N LYS A 63 -2.05 -7.52 -3.99
CA LYS A 63 -3.05 -8.55 -4.29
C LYS A 63 -2.48 -9.98 -4.27
N ASN A 64 -1.17 -10.11 -4.47
CA ASN A 64 -0.45 -11.38 -4.45
C ASN A 64 0.03 -11.77 -3.05
N ALA A 65 -0.26 -10.98 -2.01
CA ALA A 65 0.12 -11.30 -0.64
C ALA A 65 -0.66 -12.51 -0.13
N PRO A 66 0.02 -13.57 0.34
CA PRO A 66 -0.61 -14.87 0.60
C PRO A 66 -1.57 -14.87 1.79
N ALA A 67 -1.36 -13.96 2.75
CA ALA A 67 -2.08 -13.94 4.02
C ALA A 67 -2.66 -12.55 4.37
N LEU A 68 -2.62 -11.58 3.46
CA LEU A 68 -3.05 -10.21 3.75
C LEU A 68 -4.58 -10.11 3.72
N HIS A 69 -5.18 -10.04 4.90
CA HIS A 69 -6.64 -9.98 5.08
C HIS A 69 -7.18 -8.56 5.11
N THR A 70 -6.39 -7.61 5.59
CA THR A 70 -6.80 -6.20 5.73
C THR A 70 -5.72 -5.28 5.20
N LEU A 71 -6.12 -4.41 4.27
CA LEU A 71 -5.27 -3.38 3.69
C LEU A 71 -5.94 -2.01 3.82
N THR A 72 -5.28 -1.09 4.50
CA THR A 72 -5.66 0.32 4.55
C THR A 72 -4.56 1.15 3.91
N LEU A 73 -4.91 1.85 2.82
CA LEU A 73 -4.02 2.77 2.12
C LEU A 73 -4.61 4.18 2.18
N ASN A 74 -3.88 5.10 2.82
CA ASN A 74 -4.14 6.52 2.67
C ASN A 74 -3.14 7.11 1.70
N LEU A 75 -3.60 7.47 0.51
CA LEU A 75 -2.88 8.08 -0.60
C LEU A 75 -3.36 9.51 -0.88
N ALA A 76 -4.06 10.13 0.06
CA ALA A 76 -4.53 11.50 -0.10
C ALA A 76 -3.37 12.48 -0.41
N ASP A 77 -3.67 13.51 -1.19
CA ASP A 77 -2.70 14.51 -1.67
C ASP A 77 -1.44 13.93 -2.32
N ASN A 78 -1.62 12.88 -3.12
CA ASN A 78 -0.60 12.38 -4.03
C ASN A 78 -0.98 12.68 -5.49
N ASN A 79 -0.14 12.23 -6.41
CA ASN A 79 -0.22 12.49 -7.84
C ASN A 79 -0.81 11.27 -8.58
N VAL A 80 -1.78 10.58 -7.96
CA VAL A 80 -2.42 9.39 -8.51
C VAL A 80 -3.50 9.81 -9.52
N GLY A 81 -3.34 9.39 -10.78
CA GLY A 81 -4.30 9.58 -11.85
C GLY A 81 -5.14 8.33 -12.11
N ASP A 82 -5.92 8.37 -13.20
CA ASP A 82 -6.88 7.31 -13.55
C ASP A 82 -6.21 5.94 -13.72
N SER A 83 -4.99 5.90 -14.29
CA SER A 83 -4.26 4.64 -14.48
C SER A 83 -3.83 4.03 -13.14
N GLY A 84 -3.43 4.86 -12.17
CA GLY A 84 -3.14 4.41 -10.81
C GLY A 84 -4.38 3.92 -10.07
N VAL A 85 -5.52 4.62 -10.21
CA VAL A 85 -6.81 4.18 -9.64
C VAL A 85 -7.25 2.84 -10.22
N GLN A 86 -7.13 2.67 -11.55
CA GLN A 86 -7.44 1.39 -12.21
C GLN A 86 -6.55 0.26 -11.69
N ALA A 87 -5.27 0.52 -11.45
CA ALA A 87 -4.37 -0.47 -10.86
C ALA A 87 -4.80 -0.84 -9.42
N LEU A 88 -5.15 0.13 -8.58
CA LEU A 88 -5.64 -0.14 -7.23
C LEU A 88 -6.95 -0.95 -7.23
N ALA A 89 -7.79 -0.79 -8.25
CA ALA A 89 -9.01 -1.60 -8.39
C ALA A 89 -8.72 -3.10 -8.59
N GLU A 90 -7.53 -3.47 -9.06
CA GLU A 90 -7.10 -4.88 -9.17
C GLU A 90 -6.89 -5.56 -7.81
N LEU A 91 -6.83 -4.81 -6.71
CA LEU A 91 -6.79 -5.38 -5.35
C LEU A 91 -8.06 -6.20 -5.03
N LYS A 92 -9.16 -6.00 -5.77
CA LYS A 92 -10.37 -6.85 -5.67
C LYS A 92 -10.11 -8.32 -6.06
N ASN A 93 -9.04 -8.59 -6.80
CA ASN A 93 -8.65 -9.92 -7.24
C ASN A 93 -7.72 -10.63 -6.24
N ALA A 94 -7.43 -10.00 -5.10
CA ALA A 94 -6.61 -10.58 -4.05
C ALA A 94 -7.35 -11.74 -3.37
N ALA A 95 -6.75 -12.93 -3.36
CA ALA A 95 -7.40 -14.14 -2.86
C ALA A 95 -7.64 -14.10 -1.34
N ALA A 96 -6.77 -13.43 -0.58
CA ALA A 96 -6.83 -13.38 0.88
C ALA A 96 -7.47 -12.08 1.42
N LEU A 97 -7.69 -11.06 0.59
CA LEU A 97 -8.09 -9.73 1.08
C LEU A 97 -9.59 -9.68 1.33
N HIS A 98 -9.99 -9.46 2.59
CA HIS A 98 -11.39 -9.34 3.01
C HIS A 98 -11.80 -7.90 3.24
N THR A 99 -10.83 -7.03 3.56
CA THR A 99 -11.09 -5.62 3.86
C THR A 99 -10.08 -4.75 3.15
N LEU A 100 -10.60 -3.87 2.28
CA LEU A 100 -9.84 -2.85 1.58
C LEU A 100 -10.39 -1.49 1.95
N THR A 101 -9.54 -0.61 2.46
CA THR A 101 -9.87 0.81 2.70
C THR A 101 -8.90 1.66 1.91
N LEU A 102 -9.42 2.48 1.00
CA LEU A 102 -8.65 3.39 0.16
C LEU A 102 -9.10 4.83 0.42
N ASN A 103 -8.14 5.71 0.67
CA ASN A 103 -8.33 7.15 0.59
C ASN A 103 -7.41 7.72 -0.50
N ILE A 104 -8.00 8.24 -1.57
CA ILE A 104 -7.30 8.87 -2.71
C ILE A 104 -7.72 10.33 -2.90
N ALA A 105 -8.27 10.96 -1.86
CA ALA A 105 -8.80 12.31 -1.97
C ALA A 105 -7.67 13.34 -2.17
N HIS A 106 -7.90 14.34 -3.02
CA HIS A 106 -7.09 15.55 -3.09
C HIS A 106 -7.49 16.55 -1.99
N LYS A 107 -7.49 16.10 -0.74
CA LYS A 107 -7.77 16.94 0.42
C LYS A 107 -6.65 16.76 1.42
N GLN A 108 -6.07 17.90 1.85
CA GLN A 108 -5.11 17.98 2.95
C GLN A 108 -5.53 17.08 4.10
N CYS A 109 -4.68 16.08 4.38
CA CYS A 109 -4.80 15.29 5.61
C CYS A 109 -4.74 16.22 6.81
N GLY A 110 -5.83 16.28 7.58
CA GLY A 110 -5.98 17.03 8.82
C GLY A 110 -6.31 16.13 9.98
#